data_AF-A0AAU3JV45-F1
#
_entry.id   AF-A0AAU3JV45-F1
#
_cell.length_a   1.000
_cell.length_b   1.000
_cell.length_c   1.000
_cell.angle_alpha   90.00
_cell.angle_beta   90.00
_cell.angle_gamma   90.00
#
_symmetry.space_group_name_H-M   'P 1'
#
loop_
_entity.id
_entity.type
_entity.pdbx_description
1 polymer ?
#
loop_
_entity_poly.entity_id
_entity_poly.type
_entity_poly.pdbx_seq_one_letter_code
_entity_poly.pdbx_strand_id
1 'polypeptide(L)'
;MRDLIVKLEVVDDTAASALRVVDHFDRLIVEHASAAAMVRAVAALAGCPAGLHDAGRGISPRYDSGGRSLPEAQSGSWARVAVPDRPGSWVWLERTGEARPLDALILERSAKAIQAVTGASVDRSADAAVRIACDPDAPENDRRDAVKRLGLAGPVTVIVIASPQPPSPHSTRVGRHAVTLVAGTAVPPSDLRAGTAVAQEPAHLPAALERARLALRLTDRVNGPGPSLVAYDDLGALAVLAERTTPQEAAGIADVRRLDQTLVTHPWVIDTLQAVLDHASLRQAATGLHLHHSTLQERLVWLATQLGYTVTKPGGRQRATVAVAFWRIAHSEDELAADGG
;
A
#
# COMPACT_ATOMS: atom_id res chain seq x y z
N MET A 1 -47.29 -14.58 36.43
CA MET A 1 -46.89 -15.88 35.85
C MET A 1 -46.69 -15.85 34.33
N ARG A 2 -47.50 -15.14 33.52
CA ARG A 2 -47.28 -15.01 32.06
C ARG A 2 -45.99 -14.26 31.68
N ASP A 3 -45.59 -13.21 32.41
CA ASP A 3 -44.33 -12.48 32.14
C ASP A 3 -43.05 -13.29 32.40
N LEU A 4 -43.12 -14.31 33.27
CA LEU A 4 -41.98 -15.20 33.53
C LEU A 4 -41.84 -16.27 32.45
N ILE A 5 -42.96 -16.72 31.87
CA ILE A 5 -42.98 -17.71 30.78
C ILE A 5 -42.50 -17.08 29.48
N VAL A 6 -42.91 -15.85 29.17
CA VAL A 6 -42.41 -15.11 27.99
C VAL A 6 -40.92 -14.78 28.14
N LYS A 7 -40.45 -14.43 29.35
CA LYS A 7 -39.01 -14.27 29.61
C LYS A 7 -38.24 -15.58 29.52
N LEU A 8 -38.80 -16.71 29.98
CA LEU A 8 -38.14 -18.01 29.87
C LEU A 8 -38.08 -18.50 28.41
N GLU A 9 -39.16 -18.40 27.64
CA GLU A 9 -39.18 -18.80 26.22
C GLU A 9 -38.21 -17.98 25.37
N VAL A 10 -38.12 -16.66 25.60
CA VAL A 10 -37.14 -15.79 24.92
C VAL A 10 -35.70 -16.14 25.35
N VAL A 11 -35.48 -16.52 26.61
CA VAL A 11 -34.16 -16.93 27.12
C VAL A 11 -33.76 -18.32 26.60
N ASP A 12 -34.70 -19.27 26.53
CA ASP A 12 -34.47 -20.62 26.00
C ASP A 12 -34.20 -20.60 24.49
N ASP A 13 -34.91 -19.77 23.71
CA ASP A 13 -34.64 -19.60 22.28
C ASP A 13 -33.29 -18.91 22.02
N THR A 14 -32.91 -17.95 22.87
CA THR A 14 -31.60 -17.30 22.78
C THR A 14 -30.48 -18.27 23.16
N ALA A 15 -30.65 -19.08 24.20
CA ALA A 15 -29.67 -20.10 24.60
C ALA A 15 -29.53 -21.22 23.56
N ALA A 16 -30.64 -21.72 23.01
CA ALA A 16 -30.63 -22.70 21.93
C ALA A 16 -29.99 -22.11 20.66
N SER A 17 -30.21 -20.83 20.37
CA SER A 17 -29.54 -20.14 19.26
C SER A 17 -28.04 -19.96 19.51
N ALA A 18 -27.63 -19.66 20.74
CA ALA A 18 -26.22 -19.57 21.12
C ALA A 18 -25.50 -20.92 20.96
N LEU A 19 -26.11 -22.03 21.39
CA LEU A 19 -25.56 -23.38 21.19
C LEU A 19 -25.43 -23.72 19.70
N ARG A 20 -26.43 -23.38 18.88
CA ARG A 20 -26.36 -23.57 17.41
C ARG A 20 -25.19 -22.80 16.78
N VAL A 21 -24.89 -21.59 17.26
CA VAL A 21 -23.71 -20.82 16.80
C VAL A 21 -22.41 -21.53 17.17
N VAL A 22 -22.30 -22.04 18.40
CA VAL A 22 -21.11 -22.77 18.86
C VAL A 22 -20.91 -24.04 18.03
N ASP A 23 -21.94 -24.89 17.91
CA ASP A 23 -21.90 -26.12 17.13
C ASP A 23 -21.54 -25.87 15.66
N HIS A 24 -21.98 -24.73 15.10
CA HIS A 24 -21.67 -24.36 13.73
C HIS A 24 -20.18 -24.10 13.54
N PHE A 25 -19.55 -23.31 14.42
CA PHE A 25 -18.10 -23.05 14.33
C PHE A 25 -17.26 -24.28 14.67
N ASP A 26 -17.67 -25.09 15.64
CA ASP A 26 -16.96 -26.33 15.98
C ASP A 26 -16.95 -27.30 14.79
N ARG A 27 -18.06 -27.42 14.06
CA ARG A 27 -18.11 -28.20 12.81
C ARG A 27 -17.13 -27.66 11.76
N LEU A 28 -17.09 -26.35 11.54
CA LEU A 28 -16.18 -25.73 10.59
C LEU A 28 -14.70 -25.95 10.95
N ILE A 29 -14.38 -26.00 12.25
CA ILE A 29 -13.02 -26.34 12.72
C ILE A 29 -12.71 -27.81 12.38
N VAL A 30 -13.62 -28.74 12.70
CA VAL A 30 -13.45 -30.18 12.41
C VAL A 30 -13.30 -30.44 10.90
N GLU A 31 -14.06 -29.72 10.08
CA GLU A 31 -14.01 -29.79 8.62
C GLU A 31 -12.80 -29.05 8.01
N HIS A 32 -11.94 -28.43 8.82
CA HIS A 32 -10.79 -27.64 8.39
C HIS A 32 -11.17 -26.55 7.38
N ALA A 33 -12.29 -25.88 7.64
CA ALA A 33 -12.81 -24.85 6.76
C ALA A 33 -11.79 -23.70 6.60
N SER A 34 -11.70 -23.17 5.39
CA SER A 34 -10.84 -22.02 5.10
C SER A 34 -11.28 -20.77 5.89
N ALA A 35 -10.35 -19.82 6.11
CA ALA A 35 -10.67 -18.53 6.71
C ALA A 35 -11.81 -17.80 5.94
N ALA A 36 -11.82 -17.89 4.61
CA ALA A 36 -12.89 -17.34 3.79
C ALA A 36 -14.27 -17.98 4.06
N ALA A 37 -14.31 -19.30 4.30
CA ALA A 37 -15.53 -19.99 4.68
C ALA A 37 -16.00 -19.57 6.08
N MET A 38 -15.07 -19.40 7.04
CA MET A 38 -15.37 -18.89 8.37
C MET A 38 -16.02 -17.51 8.32
N VAL A 39 -15.46 -16.57 7.55
CA VAL A 39 -16.02 -15.20 7.44
C VAL A 39 -17.39 -15.20 6.77
N ARG A 40 -17.62 -16.06 5.75
CA ARG A 40 -18.96 -16.23 5.17
C ARG A 40 -19.98 -16.73 6.20
N ALA A 41 -19.59 -17.68 7.05
CA ALA A 41 -20.44 -18.15 8.13
C ALA A 41 -20.76 -17.05 9.14
N VAL A 42 -19.76 -16.21 9.49
CA VAL A 42 -19.97 -15.01 10.33
C VAL A 42 -21.01 -14.08 9.72
N ALA A 43 -20.86 -13.71 8.45
CA ALA A 43 -21.78 -12.81 7.76
C ALA A 43 -23.21 -13.38 7.68
N ALA A 44 -23.32 -14.69 7.41
CA ALA A 44 -24.60 -15.38 7.33
C ALA A 44 -25.32 -15.44 8.71
N LEU A 45 -24.59 -15.83 9.76
CA LEU A 45 -25.14 -15.93 11.13
C LEU A 45 -25.51 -14.55 11.69
N ALA A 46 -24.70 -13.52 11.42
CA ALA A 46 -24.97 -12.16 11.87
C ALA A 46 -26.07 -11.47 11.02
N GLY A 47 -26.32 -11.93 9.80
CA GLY A 47 -27.26 -11.31 8.87
C GLY A 47 -26.86 -9.89 8.46
N CYS A 48 -25.55 -9.61 8.43
CA CYS A 48 -24.96 -8.36 7.95
C CYS A 48 -23.57 -8.63 7.36
N PRO A 49 -22.96 -7.69 6.64
CA PRO A 49 -21.60 -7.88 6.15
C PRO A 49 -20.61 -8.10 7.29
N ALA A 50 -19.60 -8.92 7.04
CA ALA A 50 -18.55 -9.23 7.99
C ALA A 50 -17.22 -9.45 7.26
N GLY A 51 -16.11 -9.34 8.00
CA GLY A 51 -14.79 -9.56 7.46
C GLY A 51 -13.77 -10.06 8.47
N LEU A 52 -12.64 -10.51 7.95
CA LEU A 52 -11.42 -10.81 8.69
C LEU A 52 -10.32 -9.94 8.12
N HIS A 53 -9.59 -9.24 8.99
CA HIS A 53 -8.34 -8.60 8.63
C HIS A 53 -7.22 -9.46 9.21
N ASP A 54 -6.20 -9.73 8.41
CA ASP A 54 -5.00 -10.45 8.81
C ASP A 54 -3.78 -9.82 8.13
N ALA A 55 -3.15 -8.89 8.85
CA ALA A 55 -1.97 -8.18 8.37
C ALA A 55 -0.81 -9.15 8.12
N GLY A 56 -0.62 -10.14 8.99
CA GLY A 56 0.44 -11.16 8.86
C GLY A 56 0.33 -12.01 7.60
N ARG A 57 -0.87 -12.15 7.04
CA ARG A 57 -1.16 -12.78 5.74
C ARG A 57 -1.37 -11.77 4.60
N GLY A 58 -1.55 -10.49 4.91
CA GLY A 58 -1.85 -9.45 3.94
C GLY A 58 -3.20 -9.66 3.26
N ILE A 59 -4.19 -10.17 3.99
CA ILE A 59 -5.53 -10.46 3.48
C ILE A 59 -6.59 -9.76 4.32
N SER A 60 -7.64 -9.28 3.67
CA SER A 60 -8.79 -8.63 4.32
C SER A 60 -10.12 -9.11 3.69
N PRO A 61 -10.44 -10.42 3.67
CA PRO A 61 -11.65 -10.91 3.03
C PRO A 61 -12.91 -10.38 3.74
N ARG A 62 -13.87 -9.95 2.92
CA ARG A 62 -15.15 -9.38 3.35
C ARG A 62 -16.29 -9.98 2.53
N TYR A 63 -17.38 -10.35 3.21
CA TYR A 63 -18.56 -10.95 2.58
C TYR A 63 -19.85 -10.29 3.06
N ASP A 64 -20.85 -10.25 2.18
CA ASP A 64 -22.22 -9.95 2.58
C ASP A 64 -22.89 -11.16 3.25
N SER A 65 -24.08 -10.97 3.82
CA SER A 65 -24.84 -12.04 4.49
C SER A 65 -25.29 -13.16 3.55
N GLY A 66 -25.22 -12.96 2.24
CA GLY A 66 -25.46 -13.98 1.22
C GLY A 66 -24.18 -14.74 0.80
N GLY A 67 -23.03 -14.41 1.40
CA GLY A 67 -21.74 -15.05 1.11
C GLY A 67 -21.04 -14.52 -0.15
N ARG A 68 -21.53 -13.43 -0.75
CA ARG A 68 -20.89 -12.78 -1.90
C ARG A 68 -19.73 -11.93 -1.42
N SER A 69 -18.61 -12.02 -2.15
CA SER A 69 -17.43 -11.21 -1.84
C SER A 69 -17.74 -9.74 -2.05
N LEU A 70 -17.32 -8.91 -1.09
CA LEU A 70 -17.38 -7.46 -1.20
C LEU A 70 -15.97 -6.90 -1.41
N PRO A 71 -15.84 -5.70 -2.01
CA PRO A 71 -14.58 -4.95 -1.99
C PRO A 71 -14.14 -4.66 -0.56
N GLU A 72 -12.85 -4.39 -0.37
CA GLU A 72 -12.29 -4.01 0.93
C GLU A 72 -13.09 -2.87 1.59
N ALA A 73 -13.30 -2.99 2.90
CA ALA A 73 -14.06 -2.00 3.64
C ALA A 73 -13.24 -0.71 3.82
N GLN A 74 -13.88 0.45 3.72
CA GLN A 74 -13.28 1.71 4.18
C GLN A 74 -13.19 1.68 5.71
N SER A 75 -12.17 2.24 6.36
CA SER A 75 -12.07 2.20 7.82
C SER A 75 -13.36 2.75 8.48
N GLY A 76 -13.99 1.94 9.33
CA GLY A 76 -15.23 2.26 10.03
C GLY A 76 -15.19 1.78 11.48
N SER A 77 -15.96 2.44 12.36
CA SER A 77 -16.03 2.09 13.79
C SER A 77 -16.96 0.89 14.04
N TRP A 78 -16.67 -0.23 13.39
CA TRP A 78 -17.44 -1.46 13.51
C TRP A 78 -17.08 -2.27 14.76
N ALA A 79 -18.04 -3.06 15.23
CA ALA A 79 -17.77 -4.04 16.27
C ALA A 79 -16.72 -5.04 15.74
N ARG A 80 -15.64 -5.22 16.50
CA ARG A 80 -14.53 -6.10 16.13
C ARG A 80 -13.95 -6.81 17.35
N VAL A 81 -13.38 -7.99 17.12
CA VAL A 81 -12.68 -8.79 18.14
C VAL A 81 -11.35 -9.26 17.54
N ALA A 82 -10.26 -9.07 18.30
CA ALA A 82 -8.94 -9.56 17.92
C ALA A 82 -8.93 -11.09 17.87
N VAL A 83 -8.22 -11.64 16.89
CA VAL A 83 -7.99 -13.09 16.82
C VAL A 83 -6.91 -13.44 17.87
N PRO A 84 -7.19 -14.33 18.84
CA PRO A 84 -6.23 -14.62 19.91
C PRO A 84 -4.90 -15.15 19.36
N ASP A 85 -3.79 -14.70 19.97
CA ASP A 85 -2.41 -15.05 19.58
C ASP A 85 -2.07 -14.77 18.10
N ARG A 86 -2.81 -13.88 17.44
CA ARG A 86 -2.58 -13.44 16.05
C ARG A 86 -2.45 -11.91 16.00
N PRO A 87 -1.21 -11.39 16.15
CA PRO A 87 -0.97 -9.96 16.08
C PRO A 87 -1.37 -9.39 14.72
N GLY A 88 -2.10 -8.27 14.71
CA GLY A 88 -2.59 -7.65 13.49
C GLY A 88 -3.76 -8.39 12.83
N SER A 89 -4.50 -9.24 13.56
CA SER A 89 -5.67 -9.93 13.01
C SER A 89 -6.93 -9.71 13.85
N TRP A 90 -8.05 -9.41 13.20
CA TRP A 90 -9.36 -9.25 13.86
C TRP A 90 -10.52 -9.58 12.93
N VAL A 91 -11.63 -10.01 13.52
CA VAL A 91 -12.92 -10.19 12.83
C VAL A 91 -13.81 -8.99 13.13
N TRP A 92 -14.58 -8.51 12.17
CA TRP A 92 -15.53 -7.42 12.37
C TRP A 92 -16.93 -7.71 11.80
N LEU A 93 -17.93 -7.00 12.33
CA LEU A 93 -19.32 -6.99 11.84
C LEU A 93 -19.74 -5.58 11.44
N GLU A 94 -20.25 -5.42 10.22
CA GLU A 94 -20.71 -4.13 9.69
C GLU A 94 -22.18 -3.89 10.00
N ARG A 95 -22.54 -4.04 11.27
CA ARG A 95 -23.90 -3.78 11.72
C ARG A 95 -24.15 -2.28 11.78
N THR A 96 -25.24 -1.84 11.14
CA THR A 96 -25.81 -0.52 11.33
C THR A 96 -26.84 -0.58 12.47
N GLY A 97 -26.76 0.35 13.42
CA GLY A 97 -27.65 0.40 14.60
C GLY A 97 -27.13 -0.42 15.80
N GLU A 98 -28.04 -0.82 16.68
CA GLU A 98 -27.69 -1.52 17.93
C GLU A 98 -27.16 -2.93 17.69
N ALA A 99 -26.23 -3.37 18.55
CA ALA A 99 -25.72 -4.73 18.56
C ALA A 99 -26.86 -5.73 18.86
N ARG A 100 -26.88 -6.85 18.13
CA ARG A 100 -27.81 -7.94 18.38
C ARG A 100 -27.28 -8.87 19.48
N PRO A 101 -28.16 -9.61 20.19
CA PRO A 101 -27.75 -10.44 21.33
C PRO A 101 -26.66 -11.47 21.02
N LEU A 102 -26.60 -12.00 19.80
CA LEU A 102 -25.63 -13.03 19.40
C LEU A 102 -24.34 -12.46 18.79
N ASP A 103 -24.25 -11.15 18.50
CA ASP A 103 -23.11 -10.59 17.77
C ASP A 103 -21.78 -10.80 18.48
N ALA A 104 -21.76 -10.54 19.79
CA ALA A 104 -20.56 -10.73 20.61
C ALA A 104 -20.13 -12.21 20.61
N LEU A 105 -21.08 -13.14 20.71
CA LEU A 105 -20.81 -14.57 20.67
C LEU A 105 -20.28 -15.00 19.29
N ILE A 106 -20.90 -14.52 18.20
CA ILE A 106 -20.46 -14.82 16.83
C ILE A 106 -19.03 -14.32 16.60
N LEU A 107 -18.71 -13.09 17.03
CA LEU A 107 -17.37 -12.52 16.95
C LEU A 107 -16.36 -13.31 17.78
N GLU A 108 -16.68 -13.61 19.03
CA GLU A 108 -15.78 -14.38 19.92
C GLU A 108 -15.50 -15.79 19.38
N ARG A 109 -16.56 -16.50 18.96
CA ARG A 109 -16.45 -17.87 18.45
C ARG A 109 -15.73 -17.93 17.13
N SER A 110 -16.01 -17.01 16.21
CA SER A 110 -15.29 -16.94 14.94
C SER A 110 -13.82 -16.60 15.11
N ALA A 111 -13.45 -15.69 16.01
CA ALA A 111 -12.06 -15.36 16.30
C ALA A 111 -11.28 -16.60 16.78
N LYS A 112 -11.84 -17.38 17.71
CA LYS A 112 -11.25 -18.65 18.18
C LYS A 112 -11.19 -19.72 17.08
N ALA A 113 -12.24 -19.83 16.27
CA ALA A 113 -12.27 -20.79 15.15
C ALA A 113 -11.22 -20.45 14.09
N ILE A 114 -11.05 -19.18 13.75
CA ILE A 114 -10.02 -18.70 12.82
C ILE A 114 -8.62 -18.95 13.39
N GLN A 115 -8.39 -18.69 14.67
CA GLN A 115 -7.12 -19.02 15.34
C GLN A 115 -6.77 -20.50 15.17
N ALA A 116 -7.74 -21.40 15.39
CA ALA A 116 -7.57 -22.84 15.32
C ALA A 116 -7.20 -23.33 13.92
N VAL A 117 -7.84 -22.79 12.87
CA VAL A 117 -7.63 -23.25 11.49
C VAL A 117 -6.43 -22.59 10.78
N THR A 118 -5.96 -21.41 11.23
CA THR A 118 -4.96 -20.64 10.48
C THR A 118 -3.49 -20.93 10.81
N GLY A 119 -3.14 -21.88 11.70
CA GLY A 119 -1.75 -22.34 12.02
C GLY A 119 -0.68 -21.27 12.42
N ALA A 120 0.00 -21.43 13.56
CA ALA A 120 0.91 -20.42 14.15
C ALA A 120 2.27 -20.19 13.44
N SER A 121 2.54 -20.87 12.32
CA SER A 121 3.84 -20.76 11.63
C SER A 121 3.94 -19.48 10.78
N VAL A 122 2.85 -19.10 10.11
CA VAL A 122 2.84 -17.96 9.17
C VAL A 122 3.07 -16.64 9.90
N ASP A 123 2.46 -16.44 11.07
CA ASP A 123 2.54 -15.16 11.79
C ASP A 123 3.90 -14.90 12.44
N ARG A 124 4.75 -15.93 12.55
CA ARG A 124 6.11 -15.84 13.11
C ARG A 124 7.18 -15.58 12.06
N SER A 125 6.83 -15.58 10.78
CA SER A 125 7.77 -15.26 9.70
C SER A 125 8.21 -13.79 9.74
N ALA A 126 9.42 -13.51 9.24
CA ALA A 126 9.89 -12.14 9.05
C ALA A 126 8.94 -11.36 8.11
N ASP A 127 8.45 -12.01 7.05
CA ASP A 127 7.47 -11.47 6.13
C ASP A 127 6.17 -11.03 6.81
N ALA A 128 5.63 -11.84 7.72
CA ALA A 128 4.46 -11.46 8.49
C ALA A 128 4.76 -10.27 9.40
N ALA A 129 5.93 -10.24 10.02
CA ALA A 129 6.34 -9.12 10.87
C ALA A 129 6.50 -7.81 10.07
N VAL A 130 7.06 -7.85 8.85
CA VAL A 130 7.13 -6.66 7.98
C VAL A 130 5.73 -6.16 7.61
N ARG A 131 4.82 -7.08 7.22
CA ARG A 131 3.43 -6.70 6.90
C ARG A 131 2.71 -6.09 8.09
N ILE A 132 2.76 -6.73 9.26
CA ILE A 132 2.15 -6.21 10.50
C ILE A 132 2.72 -4.83 10.83
N ALA A 133 4.05 -4.66 10.81
CA ALA A 133 4.69 -3.39 11.15
C ALA A 133 4.29 -2.23 10.22
N CYS A 134 4.00 -2.53 8.96
CA CYS A 134 3.58 -1.56 7.94
C CYS A 134 2.07 -1.35 7.85
N ASP A 135 1.26 -2.13 8.56
CA ASP A 135 -0.20 -2.08 8.47
C ASP A 135 -0.77 -0.92 9.31
N PRO A 136 -1.48 0.05 8.70
CA PRO A 136 -2.05 1.18 9.43
C PRO A 136 -3.18 0.79 10.39
N ASP A 137 -3.93 -0.27 10.08
CA ASP A 137 -5.08 -0.71 10.86
C ASP A 137 -4.69 -1.65 12.01
N ALA A 138 -3.50 -2.26 11.94
CA ALA A 138 -2.96 -3.07 13.03
C ALA A 138 -2.81 -2.26 14.35
N PRO A 139 -3.06 -2.87 15.52
CA PRO A 139 -2.79 -2.23 16.80
C PRO A 139 -1.32 -1.79 16.93
N GLU A 140 -1.08 -0.64 17.55
CA GLU A 140 0.28 -0.09 17.69
C GLU A 140 1.23 -1.04 18.43
N ASN A 141 0.73 -1.73 19.46
CA ASN A 141 1.52 -2.73 20.19
C ASN A 141 1.95 -3.88 19.29
N ASP A 142 1.05 -4.38 18.43
CA ASP A 142 1.35 -5.45 17.48
C ASP A 142 2.42 -5.02 16.48
N ARG A 143 2.34 -3.76 16.00
CA ARG A 143 3.38 -3.16 15.16
C ARG A 143 4.72 -3.08 15.87
N ARG A 144 4.75 -2.55 17.10
CA ARG A 144 5.98 -2.42 17.90
C ARG A 144 6.62 -3.80 18.15
N ASP A 145 5.82 -4.80 18.46
CA ASP A 145 6.31 -6.16 18.72
C ASP A 145 6.76 -6.86 17.41
N ALA A 146 6.13 -6.58 16.28
CA ALA A 146 6.61 -7.03 14.98
C ALA A 146 8.00 -6.44 14.65
N VAL A 147 8.22 -5.14 14.89
CA VAL A 147 9.52 -4.48 14.69
C VAL A 147 10.59 -5.07 15.63
N LYS A 148 10.26 -5.35 16.90
CA LYS A 148 11.17 -6.04 17.83
C LYS A 148 11.54 -7.44 17.37
N ARG A 149 10.59 -8.21 16.82
CA ARG A 149 10.85 -9.56 16.27
C ARG A 149 11.79 -9.53 15.06
N LEU A 150 11.73 -8.45 14.28
CA LEU A 150 12.69 -8.17 13.22
C LEU A 150 14.07 -7.73 13.76
N GLY A 151 14.23 -7.47 15.07
CA GLY A 151 15.48 -6.99 15.64
C GLY A 151 15.86 -5.58 15.17
N LEU A 152 14.89 -4.80 14.68
CA LEU A 152 15.09 -3.42 14.27
C LEU A 152 14.97 -2.50 15.49
N ALA A 153 15.97 -1.65 15.70
CA ALA A 153 16.02 -0.68 16.79
C ALA A 153 16.39 0.71 16.26
N GLY A 154 15.78 1.75 16.85
CA GLY A 154 15.96 3.13 16.41
C GLY A 154 15.19 3.45 15.13
N PRO A 155 15.64 4.48 14.36
CA PRO A 155 15.03 4.83 13.09
C PRO A 155 15.07 3.66 12.10
N VAL A 156 14.03 3.52 11.27
CA VAL A 156 13.92 2.47 10.24
C VAL A 156 13.71 3.13 8.89
N THR A 157 14.59 2.84 7.94
CA THR A 157 14.39 3.19 6.53
C THR A 157 13.46 2.17 5.88
N VAL A 158 12.36 2.64 5.31
CA VAL A 158 11.47 1.87 4.45
C VAL A 158 11.91 2.04 3.01
N ILE A 159 12.15 0.94 2.31
CA ILE A 159 12.53 0.93 0.90
C ILE A 159 11.40 0.25 0.11
N VAL A 160 10.88 0.93 -0.90
CA VAL A 160 9.79 0.46 -1.74
C VAL A 160 10.27 0.38 -3.19
N ILE A 161 10.09 -0.80 -3.80
CA ILE A 161 10.39 -1.02 -5.21
C ILE A 161 9.18 -1.59 -5.96
N ALA A 162 9.16 -1.34 -7.26
CA ALA A 162 8.10 -1.76 -8.19
C ALA A 162 8.17 -3.24 -8.61
N SER A 163 9.39 -3.78 -8.75
CA SER A 163 9.66 -5.13 -9.27
C SER A 163 9.95 -6.12 -8.13
N PRO A 164 9.76 -7.44 -8.29
CA PRO A 164 10.15 -8.40 -7.26
C PRO A 164 11.67 -8.33 -6.98
N GLN A 165 12.02 -8.09 -5.71
CA GLN A 165 13.42 -8.15 -5.26
C GLN A 165 13.85 -9.62 -5.06
N PRO A 166 15.14 -9.97 -5.24
CA PRO A 166 15.69 -11.15 -4.58
C PRO A 166 15.45 -11.07 -3.05
N PRO A 167 15.33 -12.22 -2.36
CA PRO A 167 15.03 -12.24 -0.94
C PRO A 167 16.14 -11.52 -0.14
N SER A 168 15.83 -10.32 0.34
CA SER A 168 16.59 -9.63 1.36
C SER A 168 16.00 -9.93 2.74
N PRO A 169 16.82 -9.90 3.80
CA PRO A 169 16.28 -9.96 5.15
C PRO A 169 15.27 -8.81 5.32
N HIS A 170 14.12 -9.13 5.95
CA HIS A 170 13.09 -8.15 6.31
C HIS A 170 12.41 -7.51 5.10
N SER A 171 12.30 -8.30 4.03
CA SER A 171 11.62 -7.91 2.81
C SER A 171 10.45 -8.82 2.52
N THR A 172 9.34 -8.22 2.09
CA THR A 172 8.16 -8.96 1.66
C THR A 172 7.29 -8.10 0.76
N ARG A 173 6.25 -8.71 0.19
CA ARG A 173 5.28 -8.00 -0.62
C ARG A 173 4.20 -7.36 0.26
N VAL A 174 3.97 -6.06 0.08
CA VAL A 174 2.88 -5.31 0.70
C VAL A 174 2.06 -4.64 -0.40
N GLY A 175 0.88 -5.18 -0.70
CA GLY A 175 0.12 -4.83 -1.88
C GLY A 175 0.87 -5.22 -3.16
N ARG A 176 1.09 -4.27 -4.07
CA ARG A 176 1.85 -4.51 -5.31
C ARG A 176 3.37 -4.28 -5.19
N HIS A 177 3.83 -3.72 -4.09
CA HIS A 177 5.24 -3.33 -3.94
C HIS A 177 6.01 -4.34 -3.11
N ALA A 178 7.29 -4.53 -3.41
CA ALA A 178 8.22 -5.15 -2.48
C ALA A 178 8.72 -4.08 -1.49
N VAL A 179 8.64 -4.41 -0.21
CA VAL A 179 8.95 -3.50 0.90
C VAL A 179 10.06 -4.13 1.74
N THR A 180 11.17 -3.42 1.89
CA THR A 180 12.27 -3.81 2.78
C THR A 180 12.37 -2.82 3.94
N LEU A 181 12.56 -3.35 5.16
CA LEU A 181 12.82 -2.55 6.36
C LEU A 181 14.29 -2.68 6.78
N VAL A 182 14.99 -1.55 6.90
CA VAL A 182 16.42 -1.51 7.28
C VAL A 182 16.61 -0.58 8.46
N ALA A 183 17.41 -0.98 9.46
CA ALA A 183 17.73 -0.13 10.59
C ALA A 183 18.63 1.05 10.17
N GLY A 184 18.39 2.23 10.75
CA GLY A 184 19.13 3.45 10.48
C GLY A 184 18.83 4.04 9.10
N THR A 185 19.72 4.89 8.61
CA THR A 185 19.69 5.47 7.26
C THR A 185 20.45 4.54 6.32
N ALA A 186 19.71 3.81 5.48
CA ALA A 186 20.29 2.91 4.50
C ALA A 186 20.21 3.52 3.09
N VAL A 187 21.32 3.45 2.35
CA VAL A 187 21.33 3.79 0.92
C VAL A 187 21.15 2.49 0.16
N PRO A 188 20.02 2.27 -0.51
CA PRO A 188 19.84 1.08 -1.34
C PRO A 188 20.84 1.08 -2.51
N PRO A 189 21.11 -0.09 -3.10
CA PRO A 189 21.91 -0.20 -4.32
C PRO A 189 21.40 0.75 -5.42
N SER A 190 22.33 1.45 -6.09
CA SER A 190 22.01 2.46 -7.11
C SER A 190 21.45 1.87 -8.41
N ASP A 191 21.55 0.56 -8.59
CA ASP A 191 21.00 -0.21 -9.70
C ASP A 191 19.52 -0.57 -9.53
N LEU A 192 18.87 -0.07 -8.46
CA LEU A 192 17.46 -0.26 -8.21
C LEU A 192 16.67 1.03 -8.43
N ARG A 193 15.45 0.88 -8.94
CA ARG A 193 14.44 1.93 -8.91
C ARG A 193 13.69 1.84 -7.59
N ALA A 194 13.88 2.81 -6.72
CA ALA A 194 13.38 2.74 -5.35
C ALA A 194 12.94 4.10 -4.80
N GLY A 195 11.84 4.10 -4.06
CA GLY A 195 11.46 5.18 -3.16
C GLY A 195 11.83 4.82 -1.72
N THR A 196 12.35 5.78 -0.96
CA THR A 196 12.70 5.56 0.45
C THR A 196 12.09 6.61 1.36
N ALA A 197 11.87 6.27 2.63
CA ALA A 197 11.51 7.20 3.68
C ALA A 197 11.93 6.67 5.04
N VAL A 198 12.26 7.56 5.97
CA VAL A 198 12.67 7.17 7.33
C VAL A 198 11.50 7.29 8.32
N ALA A 199 11.21 6.19 9.02
CA ALA A 199 10.40 6.19 10.23
C ALA A 199 11.31 6.40 11.45
N GLN A 200 11.16 7.53 12.16
CA GLN A 200 11.92 7.78 13.39
C GLN A 200 11.54 6.85 14.54
N GLU A 201 10.29 6.37 14.53
CA GLU A 201 9.75 5.44 15.51
C GLU A 201 8.95 4.33 14.82
N PRO A 202 8.90 3.12 15.41
CA PRO A 202 8.12 1.99 14.88
C PRO A 202 6.65 2.33 14.60
N ALA A 203 6.04 3.20 15.40
CA ALA A 203 4.65 3.61 15.24
C ALA A 203 4.38 4.34 13.91
N HIS A 204 5.41 4.97 13.32
CA HIS A 204 5.31 5.75 12.09
C HIS A 204 5.62 4.95 10.81
N LEU A 205 5.87 3.63 10.92
CA LEU A 205 6.15 2.79 9.76
C LEU A 205 5.07 2.80 8.67
N PRO A 206 3.76 2.77 8.99
CA PRO A 206 2.72 2.88 7.96
C PRO A 206 2.81 4.19 7.18
N ALA A 207 3.07 5.31 7.86
CA ALA A 207 3.24 6.61 7.21
C ALA A 207 4.53 6.67 6.37
N ALA A 208 5.64 6.08 6.86
CA ALA A 208 6.89 5.99 6.11
C ALA A 208 6.74 5.11 4.86
N LEU A 209 5.95 4.04 4.91
CA LEU A 209 5.62 3.23 3.74
C LEU A 209 4.90 4.06 2.66
N GLU A 210 3.88 4.83 3.03
CA GLU A 210 3.19 5.72 2.08
C GLU A 210 4.11 6.79 1.50
N ARG A 211 4.99 7.37 2.34
CA ARG A 211 6.01 8.32 1.91
C ARG A 211 7.01 7.71 0.92
N ALA A 212 7.48 6.50 1.18
CA ALA A 212 8.39 5.78 0.29
C ALA A 212 7.69 5.41 -1.03
N ARG A 213 6.41 5.02 -1.00
CA ARG A 213 5.59 4.84 -2.21
C ARG A 213 5.46 6.15 -3.00
N LEU A 214 5.30 7.27 -2.31
CA LEU A 214 5.24 8.57 -2.96
C LEU A 214 6.55 8.94 -3.65
N ALA A 215 7.68 8.72 -2.97
CA ALA A 215 9.00 8.92 -3.53
C ALA A 215 9.23 8.04 -4.76
N LEU A 216 8.78 6.77 -4.72
CA LEU A 216 8.86 5.85 -5.86
C LEU A 216 8.15 6.42 -7.09
N ARG A 217 7.02 7.12 -6.95
CA ARG A 217 6.30 7.74 -8.09
C ARG A 217 7.08 8.84 -8.80
N LEU A 218 8.12 9.39 -8.17
CA LEU A 218 8.97 10.45 -8.72
C LEU A 218 10.32 9.95 -9.25
N THR A 219 10.57 8.65 -9.15
CA THR A 219 11.78 8.01 -9.68
C THR A 219 11.75 7.91 -11.19
N ASP A 220 12.94 7.91 -11.78
CA ASP A 220 13.21 7.53 -13.17
C ASP A 220 13.56 6.03 -13.27
N ARG A 221 13.71 5.53 -14.50
CA ARG A 221 14.30 4.22 -14.77
C ARG A 221 15.76 4.17 -14.33
N VAL A 222 16.27 2.99 -13.98
CA VAL A 222 17.65 2.77 -13.47
C VAL A 222 18.73 3.35 -14.39
N ASN A 223 18.57 3.21 -15.70
CA ASN A 223 19.51 3.71 -16.70
C ASN A 223 19.04 5.04 -17.34
N GLY A 224 18.12 5.74 -16.70
CA GLY A 224 17.60 7.02 -17.14
C GLY A 224 18.51 8.17 -16.72
N PRO A 225 18.34 9.36 -17.31
CA PRO A 225 19.10 10.54 -16.92
C PRO A 225 18.68 11.15 -15.59
N GLY A 226 17.52 10.77 -15.03
CA GLY A 226 17.05 11.22 -13.72
C GLY A 226 17.33 10.26 -12.58
N PRO A 227 16.90 10.60 -11.35
CA PRO A 227 17.15 9.79 -10.17
C PRO A 227 16.29 8.52 -10.16
N SER A 228 16.93 7.35 -10.20
CA SER A 228 16.28 6.05 -9.98
C SER A 228 15.97 5.79 -8.50
N LEU A 229 16.71 6.44 -7.61
CA LEU A 229 16.52 6.41 -6.16
C LEU A 229 16.05 7.79 -5.69
N VAL A 230 14.89 7.84 -5.05
CA VAL A 230 14.34 9.08 -4.47
C VAL A 230 14.03 8.85 -3.00
N ALA A 231 14.63 9.68 -2.14
CA ALA A 231 14.27 9.73 -0.72
C ALA A 231 13.17 10.77 -0.50
N TYR A 232 12.09 10.37 0.17
CA TYR A 232 10.98 11.27 0.49
C TYR A 232 11.45 12.49 1.30
N ASP A 233 12.38 12.26 2.22
CA ASP A 233 12.91 13.29 3.12
C ASP A 233 13.64 14.42 2.35
N ASP A 234 14.09 14.16 1.11
CA ASP A 234 14.75 15.14 0.25
C ASP A 234 13.79 15.89 -0.71
N LEU A 235 12.51 15.48 -0.78
CA LEU A 235 11.56 16.03 -1.76
C LEU A 235 11.08 17.45 -1.43
N GLY A 236 11.05 17.82 -0.15
CA GLY A 236 10.51 19.10 0.31
C GLY A 236 9.10 19.36 -0.24
N ALA A 237 8.89 20.49 -0.93
CA ALA A 237 7.59 20.88 -1.47
C ALA A 237 7.05 19.94 -2.58
N LEU A 238 7.93 19.19 -3.26
CA LEU A 238 7.49 18.21 -4.28
C LEU A 238 6.70 17.06 -3.66
N ALA A 239 6.97 16.71 -2.39
CA ALA A 239 6.20 15.69 -1.69
C ALA A 239 4.72 16.07 -1.57
N VAL A 240 4.43 17.33 -1.22
CA VAL A 240 3.04 17.81 -1.08
C VAL A 240 2.30 17.76 -2.41
N LEU A 241 2.97 18.11 -3.51
CA LEU A 241 2.39 18.01 -4.85
C LEU A 241 2.07 16.55 -5.22
N ALA A 242 3.02 15.65 -4.99
CA ALA A 242 2.82 14.24 -5.31
C ALA A 242 1.70 13.61 -4.46
N GLU A 243 1.59 14.01 -3.17
CA GLU A 243 0.58 13.48 -2.24
C GLU A 243 -0.84 13.89 -2.64
N ARG A 244 -0.98 15.11 -3.17
CA ARG A 244 -2.28 15.72 -3.50
C ARG A 244 -2.76 15.47 -4.93
N THR A 245 -1.99 14.74 -5.74
CA THR A 245 -2.32 14.50 -7.13
C THR A 245 -2.26 13.01 -7.43
N THR A 246 -3.37 12.45 -7.86
CA THR A 246 -3.44 11.06 -8.34
C THR A 246 -2.77 10.91 -9.70
N PRO A 247 -2.32 9.70 -10.10
CA PRO A 247 -1.79 9.46 -11.45
C PRO A 247 -2.75 9.90 -12.55
N GLN A 248 -4.05 9.61 -12.39
CA GLN A 248 -5.10 10.00 -13.32
C GLN A 248 -5.26 11.52 -13.46
N GLU A 249 -5.22 12.26 -12.34
CA GLU A 249 -5.27 13.73 -12.38
C GLU A 249 -4.03 14.32 -13.06
N ALA A 250 -2.85 13.77 -12.77
CA ALA A 250 -1.61 14.19 -13.40
C ALA A 250 -1.61 13.97 -14.91
N ALA A 251 -2.11 12.82 -15.38
CA ALA A 251 -2.30 12.53 -16.81
C ALA A 251 -3.27 13.54 -17.48
N GLY A 252 -4.19 14.11 -16.71
CA GLY A 252 -5.11 15.15 -17.16
C GLY A 252 -4.46 16.52 -17.41
N ILE A 253 -3.26 16.80 -16.88
CA ILE A 253 -2.61 18.11 -17.00
C ILE A 253 -2.17 18.38 -18.44
N ALA A 254 -2.43 19.59 -18.95
CA ALA A 254 -2.14 19.95 -20.34
C ALA A 254 -0.66 19.78 -20.72
N ASP A 255 0.25 20.11 -19.79
CA ASP A 255 1.69 19.93 -20.00
C ASP A 255 2.07 18.44 -20.08
N VAL A 256 1.47 17.57 -19.26
CA VAL A 256 1.71 16.12 -19.29
C VAL A 256 1.20 15.52 -20.59
N ARG A 257 -0.05 15.81 -20.99
CA ARG A 257 -0.59 15.33 -22.28
C ARG A 257 0.26 15.77 -23.46
N ARG A 258 0.83 16.97 -23.40
CA ARG A 258 1.72 17.48 -24.44
C ARG A 258 3.04 16.71 -24.47
N LEU A 259 3.61 16.38 -23.32
CA LEU A 259 4.77 15.50 -23.23
C LEU A 259 4.46 14.13 -23.83
N ASP A 260 3.31 13.53 -23.49
CA ASP A 260 2.90 12.22 -24.03
C ASP A 260 2.75 12.26 -25.54
N GLN A 261 2.11 13.29 -26.09
CA GLN A 261 2.00 13.49 -27.55
C GLN A 261 3.37 13.57 -28.23
N THR A 262 4.33 14.28 -27.62
CA THR A 262 5.68 14.39 -28.18
C THR A 262 6.46 13.08 -28.09
N LEU A 263 6.26 12.30 -27.04
CA LEU A 263 6.94 11.02 -26.81
C LEU A 263 6.59 9.96 -27.84
N VAL A 264 5.37 9.99 -28.40
CA VAL A 264 4.94 9.06 -29.47
C VAL A 264 5.91 9.06 -30.66
N THR A 265 6.46 10.23 -30.99
CA THR A 265 7.36 10.39 -32.15
C THR A 265 8.82 10.59 -31.75
N HIS A 266 9.08 11.02 -30.52
CA HIS A 266 10.41 11.38 -30.04
C HIS A 266 10.65 10.82 -28.62
N PRO A 267 11.13 9.56 -28.48
CA PRO A 267 11.36 8.93 -27.18
C PRO A 267 12.36 9.66 -26.27
N TRP A 268 13.21 10.51 -26.86
CA TRP A 268 14.26 11.25 -26.15
C TRP A 268 13.77 12.49 -25.39
N VAL A 269 12.47 12.83 -25.44
CA VAL A 269 11.93 14.07 -24.88
C VAL A 269 12.18 14.18 -23.39
N ILE A 270 11.76 13.18 -22.61
CA ILE A 270 11.94 13.18 -21.15
C ILE A 270 13.42 13.14 -20.80
N ASP A 271 14.20 12.31 -21.49
CA ASP A 271 15.65 12.24 -21.27
C ASP A 271 16.33 13.61 -21.46
N THR A 272 15.94 14.33 -22.51
CA THR A 272 16.48 15.64 -22.85
C THR A 272 16.07 16.71 -21.84
N LEU A 273 14.80 16.72 -21.42
CA LEU A 273 14.32 17.64 -20.38
C LEU A 273 15.06 17.39 -19.07
N GLN A 274 15.12 16.14 -18.63
CA GLN A 274 15.77 15.75 -17.38
C GLN A 274 17.25 16.15 -17.36
N ALA A 275 18.01 15.80 -18.39
CA ALA A 275 19.43 16.15 -18.45
C ALA A 275 19.65 17.68 -18.41
N VAL A 276 18.80 18.47 -19.06
CA VAL A 276 18.89 19.94 -19.04
C VAL A 276 18.50 20.53 -17.68
N LEU A 277 17.55 19.90 -16.98
CA LEU A 277 17.09 20.30 -15.64
C LEU A 277 18.08 19.95 -14.52
N ASP A 278 18.85 18.88 -14.68
CA ASP A 278 19.79 18.41 -13.64
C ASP A 278 21.17 19.04 -13.76
N HIS A 279 21.58 19.47 -14.96
CA HIS A 279 22.90 20.04 -15.18
C HIS A 279 22.87 21.58 -15.16
N ALA A 280 23.98 22.16 -14.72
CA ALA A 280 24.17 23.62 -14.67
C ALA A 280 24.43 24.23 -16.06
N SER A 281 24.81 23.43 -17.05
CA SER A 281 25.10 23.89 -18.40
C SER A 281 24.64 22.90 -19.48
N LEU A 282 24.35 23.42 -20.67
CA LEU A 282 23.99 22.60 -21.83
C LEU A 282 25.13 21.70 -22.30
N ARG A 283 26.39 22.07 -22.05
CA ARG A 283 27.53 21.21 -22.38
C ARG A 283 27.53 19.96 -21.50
N GLN A 284 27.35 20.13 -20.20
CA GLN A 284 27.25 19.01 -19.26
C GLN A 284 26.03 18.13 -19.56
N ALA A 285 24.86 18.73 -19.85
CA ALA A 285 23.67 17.98 -20.25
C ALA A 285 23.90 17.15 -21.53
N ALA A 286 24.60 17.71 -22.54
CA ALA A 286 24.94 16.99 -23.76
C ALA A 286 25.90 15.83 -23.48
N THR A 287 26.91 16.03 -22.63
CA THR A 287 27.82 14.96 -22.19
C THR A 287 27.08 13.85 -21.46
N GLY A 288 26.17 14.17 -20.54
CA GLY A 288 25.37 13.18 -19.80
C GLY A 288 24.44 12.36 -20.69
N LEU A 289 23.99 12.92 -21.82
CA LEU A 289 23.20 12.20 -22.82
C LEU A 289 24.04 11.53 -23.92
N HIS A 290 25.37 11.64 -23.87
CA HIS A 290 26.27 11.22 -24.95
C HIS A 290 25.92 11.83 -26.33
N LEU A 291 25.54 13.11 -26.34
CA LEU A 291 25.19 13.87 -27.55
C LEU A 291 26.22 14.95 -27.88
N HIS A 292 26.28 15.32 -29.16
CA HIS A 292 26.92 16.58 -29.55
C HIS A 292 26.09 17.78 -29.08
N HIS A 293 26.77 18.87 -28.74
CA HIS A 293 26.13 20.09 -28.26
C HIS A 293 25.14 20.68 -29.27
N SER A 294 25.44 20.61 -30.57
CA SER A 294 24.55 21.06 -31.65
C SER A 294 23.23 20.26 -31.67
N THR A 295 23.31 18.94 -31.53
CA THR A 295 22.13 18.07 -31.47
C THR A 295 21.24 18.39 -30.27
N LEU A 296 21.83 18.67 -29.10
CA LEU A 296 21.05 19.09 -27.94
C LEU A 296 20.35 20.44 -28.17
N GLN A 297 21.03 21.40 -28.82
CA GLN A 297 20.41 22.68 -29.16
C GLN A 297 19.24 22.52 -30.14
N GLU A 298 19.38 21.69 -31.17
CA GLU A 298 18.30 21.38 -32.12
C GLU A 298 17.09 20.77 -31.40
N ARG A 299 17.31 19.80 -30.51
CA ARG A 299 16.25 19.22 -29.66
C ARG A 299 15.55 20.28 -28.83
N LEU A 300 16.29 21.22 -28.25
CA LEU A 300 15.72 22.30 -27.44
C LEU A 300 14.91 23.32 -28.26
N VAL A 301 15.33 23.63 -29.48
CA VAL A 301 14.55 24.49 -30.41
C VAL A 301 13.24 23.80 -30.80
N TRP A 302 13.31 22.51 -31.11
CA TRP A 302 12.13 21.71 -31.40
C TRP A 302 11.18 21.63 -30.20
N LEU A 303 11.71 21.31 -29.01
CA LEU A 303 10.93 21.27 -27.76
C LEU A 303 10.27 22.62 -27.47
N ALA A 304 10.95 23.74 -27.69
CA ALA A 304 10.36 25.05 -27.48
C ALA A 304 9.14 25.31 -28.38
N THR A 305 9.19 24.80 -29.62
CA THR A 305 8.08 24.90 -30.57
C THR A 305 6.91 24.03 -30.13
N GLN A 306 7.18 22.78 -29.72
CA GLN A 306 6.13 21.86 -29.28
C GLN A 306 5.50 22.29 -27.95
N LEU A 307 6.32 22.64 -26.97
CA LEU A 307 5.92 23.02 -25.61
C LEU A 307 5.35 24.44 -25.53
N GLY A 308 5.62 25.30 -26.51
CA GLY A 308 5.19 26.70 -26.51
C GLY A 308 5.93 27.57 -25.50
N TYR A 309 7.05 27.09 -24.95
CA TYR A 309 7.93 27.85 -24.06
C TYR A 309 9.37 27.35 -24.13
N THR A 310 10.33 28.23 -23.84
CA THR A 310 11.76 27.89 -23.87
C THR A 310 12.23 27.32 -22.53
N VAL A 311 12.61 26.03 -22.50
CA VAL A 311 13.06 25.29 -21.29
C VAL A 311 14.28 25.93 -20.62
N THR A 312 15.18 26.55 -21.38
CA THR A 312 16.41 27.13 -20.85
C THR A 312 16.21 28.49 -20.16
N LYS A 313 15.05 29.14 -20.30
CA LYS A 313 14.73 30.39 -19.60
C LYS A 313 14.24 30.09 -18.18
N PRO A 314 14.46 30.96 -17.18
CA PRO A 314 14.10 30.68 -15.77
C PRO A 314 12.67 30.17 -15.55
N GLY A 315 11.65 30.87 -16.07
CA GLY A 315 10.25 30.43 -15.93
C GLY A 315 9.92 29.17 -16.74
N GLY A 316 10.59 28.95 -17.86
CA GLY A 316 10.45 27.71 -18.64
C GLY A 316 11.08 26.51 -17.95
N ARG A 317 12.22 26.71 -17.27
CA ARG A 317 12.89 25.68 -16.47
C ARG A 317 11.99 25.23 -15.32
N GLN A 318 11.42 26.17 -14.57
CA GLN A 318 10.48 25.88 -13.47
C GLN A 318 9.26 25.10 -13.96
N ARG A 319 8.64 25.53 -15.06
CA ARG A 319 7.49 24.84 -15.66
C ARG A 319 7.87 23.43 -16.12
N ALA A 320 9.01 23.26 -16.77
CA ALA A 320 9.49 21.95 -17.21
C ALA A 320 9.77 21.01 -16.02
N THR A 321 10.37 21.50 -14.93
CA THR A 321 10.57 20.70 -13.70
C THR A 321 9.26 20.16 -13.16
N VAL A 322 8.24 21.02 -13.02
CA VAL A 322 6.92 20.62 -12.53
C VAL A 322 6.22 19.68 -13.51
N ALA A 323 6.34 19.93 -14.82
CA ALA A 323 5.76 19.07 -15.86
C ALA A 323 6.37 17.67 -15.85
N VAL A 324 7.71 17.53 -15.71
CA VAL A 324 8.38 16.23 -15.62
C VAL A 324 7.99 15.50 -14.33
N ALA A 325 7.87 16.21 -13.20
CA ALA A 325 7.41 15.61 -11.95
C ALA A 325 5.99 15.04 -12.08
N PHE A 326 5.06 15.81 -12.65
CA PHE A 326 3.70 15.33 -12.92
C PHE A 326 3.67 14.21 -13.96
N TRP A 327 4.54 14.25 -14.97
CA TRP A 327 4.65 13.18 -15.95
C TRP A 327 5.07 11.86 -15.30
N ARG A 328 6.05 11.87 -14.39
CA ARG A 328 6.44 10.68 -13.61
C ARG A 328 5.31 10.19 -12.71
N ILE A 329 4.60 11.11 -12.06
CA ILE A 329 3.42 10.77 -11.26
C ILE A 329 2.35 10.07 -12.12
N ALA A 330 2.08 10.58 -13.32
CA ALA A 330 1.10 10.02 -14.24
C ALA A 330 1.46 8.59 -14.66
N HIS A 331 2.74 8.33 -14.97
CA HIS A 331 3.22 7.04 -15.47
C HIS A 331 3.73 6.09 -14.37
N SER A 332 3.58 6.47 -13.10
CA SER A 332 4.07 5.67 -11.97
C SER A 332 3.40 4.29 -11.84
N GLU A 333 2.27 4.09 -12.50
CA GLU A 333 1.51 2.83 -12.50
C GLU A 333 1.61 2.04 -13.80
N ASP A 334 1.99 2.68 -14.91
CA ASP A 334 2.00 2.07 -16.25
C ASP A 334 3.20 1.13 -16.46
N GLU A 335 4.37 1.50 -15.93
CA GLU A 335 5.59 0.68 -16.03
C GLU A 335 5.50 -0.63 -15.24
N LEU A 336 4.58 -0.72 -14.27
CA LEU A 336 4.30 -1.93 -13.50
C LEU A 336 3.49 -2.97 -14.28
N ALA A 337 2.78 -2.58 -15.34
CA ALA A 337 2.05 -3.49 -16.22
C ALA A 337 2.94 -4.14 -17.28
N ALA A 338 4.10 -3.54 -17.60
CA ALA A 338 5.02 -4.04 -18.62
C ALA A 338 5.92 -5.18 -18.12
N ASP A 339 6.27 -5.23 -16.84
CA ASP A 339 7.10 -6.28 -16.22
C ASP A 339 6.30 -7.51 -15.74
N GLY A 340 4.98 -7.53 -15.94
CA GLY A 340 4.06 -8.60 -15.52
C GLY A 340 3.56 -9.51 -16.65
N GLY A 341 4.17 -9.45 -17.84
CA GLY A 341 3.82 -10.24 -19.04
C GLY A 341 4.71 -11.45 -19.25
#